data_AF-A0A6N7SS90-F1
#
_entry.id   AF-A0A6N7SS90-F1
#
_cell.length_a   1.000
_cell.length_b   1.000
_cell.length_c   1.000
_cell.angle_alpha   90.00
_cell.angle_beta   90.00
_cell.angle_gamma   90.00
#
_symmetry.space_group_name_H-M   'P 1'
#
loop_
_entity.id
_entity.type
_entity.pdbx_description
1 polymer ?
#
loop_
_entity_poly.entity_id
_entity_poly.type
_entity_poly.pdbx_seq_one_letter_code
_entity_poly.pdbx_strand_id
1 'polypeptide(L)'
;MDKKEELINYICNGKKELIETLVDEFLFLDDKLQKLKRLPFIKFNPENPYQQKITPAARQYKELLQQYTNVYKILSASVEGDGGRQDSPLRTYYRERTERWNAN
;
A
#
# COMPACT_ATOMS: atom_id res chain seq x y z
N MET A 1 -9.53 20.72 -8.44
CA MET A 1 -10.32 19.78 -7.64
C MET A 1 -9.37 19.14 -6.65
N ASP A 2 -9.68 19.17 -5.36
CA ASP A 2 -8.80 18.60 -4.32
C ASP A 2 -8.85 17.07 -4.40
N LYS A 3 -7.71 16.38 -4.31
CA LYS A 3 -7.65 14.90 -4.37
C LYS A 3 -8.54 14.26 -3.29
N LYS A 4 -8.70 14.95 -2.16
CA LYS A 4 -9.59 14.56 -1.07
C LYS A 4 -11.06 14.57 -1.51
N GLU A 5 -11.51 15.63 -2.19
CA GLU A 5 -12.90 15.72 -2.68
C GLU A 5 -13.23 14.63 -3.72
N GLU A 6 -12.28 14.31 -4.60
CA GLU A 6 -12.45 13.25 -5.60
C GLU A 6 -12.64 11.88 -4.94
N LEU A 7 -11.81 11.55 -3.95
CA LEU A 7 -11.89 10.29 -3.21
C LEU A 7 -13.18 10.16 -2.40
N ILE A 8 -13.61 11.21 -1.69
CA ILE A 8 -14.82 11.16 -0.84
C ILE A 8 -16.07 10.90 -1.69
N ASN A 9 -16.18 11.58 -2.84
CA ASN A 9 -17.33 11.46 -3.73
C ASN A 9 -17.44 10.07 -4.37
N TYR A 10 -16.32 9.38 -4.56
CA TYR A 10 -16.27 8.04 -5.14
C TYR A 10 -16.70 6.92 -4.15
N ILE A 11 -16.62 7.16 -2.84
CA ILE A 11 -16.73 6.09 -1.81
C ILE A 11 -18.06 6.17 -1.01
N CYS A 12 -18.77 7.30 -0.99
CA CYS A 12 -19.83 7.53 0.00
C CYS A 12 -21.17 6.80 -0.23
N ASN A 13 -21.37 5.68 0.50
CA ASN A 13 -22.66 5.05 0.83
C ASN A 13 -22.99 5.18 2.34
N GLY A 14 -23.14 6.41 2.85
CA GLY A 14 -23.66 6.66 4.22
C GLY A 14 -22.67 6.57 5.39
N LYS A 15 -21.35 6.46 5.16
CA LYS A 15 -20.28 6.44 6.20
C LYS A 15 -19.23 7.55 6.04
N LYS A 16 -19.70 8.73 5.65
CA LYS A 16 -18.85 9.85 5.17
C LYS A 16 -17.72 10.24 6.13
N GLU A 17 -18.00 10.45 7.42
CA GLU A 17 -16.99 10.92 8.39
C GLU A 17 -15.85 9.90 8.62
N LEU A 18 -16.17 8.60 8.63
CA LEU A 18 -15.16 7.54 8.80
C LEU A 18 -14.30 7.39 7.55
N ILE A 19 -14.91 7.51 6.37
CA ILE A 19 -14.20 7.49 5.09
C ILE A 19 -13.30 8.72 4.97
N GLU A 20 -13.77 9.90 5.38
CA GLU A 20 -12.98 11.14 5.38
C GLU A 20 -11.72 11.02 6.23
N THR A 21 -11.83 10.46 7.44
CA THR A 21 -10.69 10.21 8.33
C THR A 21 -9.68 9.25 7.69
N LEU A 22 -10.16 8.17 7.05
CA LEU A 22 -9.28 7.21 6.38
C LEU A 22 -8.61 7.80 5.13
N VAL A 23 -9.28 8.69 4.40
CA VAL A 23 -8.70 9.41 3.25
C VAL A 23 -7.61 10.38 3.72
N ASP A 24 -7.83 11.10 4.82
CA ASP A 24 -6.82 11.99 5.40
C ASP A 24 -5.56 11.22 5.82
N GLU A 25 -5.75 10.08 6.50
CA GLU A 25 -4.64 9.21 6.90
C GLU A 25 -3.91 8.63 5.68
N PHE A 26 -4.65 8.22 4.64
CA PHE A 26 -4.08 7.71 3.41
C PHE A 26 -3.19 8.75 2.70
N LEU A 27 -3.67 9.99 2.58
CA LEU A 27 -2.93 11.10 1.95
C LEU A 27 -1.70 11.49 2.78
N PHE A 28 -1.80 11.46 4.11
CA PHE A 28 -0.68 11.68 5.00
C PHE A 28 0.42 10.62 4.79
N LEU A 29 0.03 9.34 4.79
CA LEU A 29 0.96 8.23 4.58
C LEU A 29 1.61 8.27 3.18
N ASP A 30 0.85 8.62 2.12
CA ASP A 30 1.39 8.81 0.77
C ASP A 30 2.49 9.89 0.75
N ASP A 31 2.23 11.08 1.30
CA ASP A 31 3.23 12.16 1.36
C ASP A 31 4.51 11.73 2.10
N LYS A 32 4.37 11.03 3.24
CA LYS A 32 5.53 10.53 3.99
C LYS A 32 6.32 9.48 3.20
N LEU A 33 5.64 8.56 2.53
CA LEU A 33 6.28 7.55 1.69
C LEU A 33 7.01 8.19 0.51
N GLN A 34 6.42 9.17 -0.17
CA GLN A 34 7.06 9.91 -1.27
C GLN A 34 8.32 10.64 -0.81
N LYS A 35 8.30 11.23 0.39
CA LYS A 35 9.48 11.89 0.99
C LYS A 35 10.56 10.88 1.34
N LEU A 36 10.22 9.78 2.00
CA LEU A 36 11.17 8.73 2.38
C LEU A 36 11.81 8.08 1.16
N LYS A 37 11.05 7.84 0.09
CA LYS A 37 11.54 7.22 -1.16
C LYS A 37 12.68 8.01 -1.83
N ARG A 38 12.83 9.30 -1.52
CA ARG A 38 13.93 10.16 -2.01
C ARG A 38 15.22 10.00 -1.21
N LEU A 39 15.19 9.33 -0.06
CA LEU A 39 16.36 9.12 0.80
C LEU A 39 17.07 7.79 0.46
N PRO A 40 18.38 7.68 0.70
CA PRO A 40 19.10 6.43 0.49
C PRO A 40 18.61 5.37 1.48
N PHE A 41 18.26 4.19 0.98
CA PHE A 41 17.79 3.07 1.79
C PHE A 41 18.91 2.15 2.27
N ILE A 42 20.05 2.21 1.60
CA ILE A 42 21.25 1.46 1.94
C ILE A 42 22.41 2.44 2.05
N LYS A 43 23.20 2.28 3.11
CA LYS A 43 24.49 2.93 3.27
C LYS A 43 25.59 1.90 3.08
N PHE A 44 26.49 2.16 2.15
CA PHE A 44 27.71 1.39 1.95
C PHE A 44 28.80 1.86 2.90
N ASN A 45 29.61 0.93 3.42
CA ASN A 45 30.82 1.28 4.15
C ASN A 45 31.87 1.80 3.14
N PRO A 46 32.39 3.03 3.28
CA PRO A 46 33.39 3.58 2.36
C PRO A 46 34.71 2.78 2.36
N GLU A 47 35.05 2.10 3.46
CA GLU A 47 36.27 1.29 3.57
C GLU A 47 36.08 -0.15 3.07
N ASN A 48 34.84 -0.65 3.04
CA ASN A 48 34.52 -1.98 2.56
C ASN A 48 33.16 -2.01 1.84
N PRO A 49 33.14 -1.89 0.50
CA PRO A 49 31.91 -1.87 -0.30
C PRO A 49 31.01 -3.12 -0.17
N TYR A 50 31.54 -4.26 0.31
CA TYR A 50 30.74 -5.46 0.55
C TYR A 50 29.90 -5.36 1.84
N GLN A 51 30.20 -4.40 2.71
CA GLN A 51 29.42 -4.16 3.92
C GLN A 51 28.36 -3.08 3.69
N GLN A 52 27.10 -3.46 3.89
CA GLN A 52 25.94 -2.61 3.70
C GLN A 52 25.09 -2.56 4.96
N LYS A 53 24.51 -1.39 5.26
CA LYS A 53 23.57 -1.21 6.36
C LYS A 53 22.28 -0.58 5.86
N ILE A 54 21.16 -1.09 6.37
CA ILE A 54 19.84 -0.50 6.18
C ILE A 54 19.81 0.85 6.90
N THR A 55 19.35 1.90 6.21
CA THR A 55 19.22 3.23 6.80
C THR A 55 17.93 3.33 7.64
N PRO A 56 17.83 4.30 8.56
CA PRO A 56 16.59 4.57 9.27
C PRO A 56 15.41 4.87 8.33
N ALA A 57 15.66 5.55 7.20
CA ALA A 57 14.66 5.86 6.20
C ALA A 57 14.04 4.58 5.59
N ALA A 58 14.87 3.56 5.30
CA ALA A 58 14.39 2.29 4.79
C ALA A 58 13.50 1.53 5.80
N ARG A 59 13.82 1.62 7.10
CA ARG A 59 13.00 1.01 8.16
C ARG A 59 11.64 1.69 8.27
N GLN A 60 11.64 3.03 8.35
CA GLN A 60 10.41 3.81 8.40
C GLN A 60 9.55 3.61 7.15
N TYR A 61 10.17 3.56 5.97
CA TYR A 61 9.44 3.33 4.71
C TYR A 61 8.71 1.99 4.74
N LYS A 62 9.36 0.91 5.23
CA LYS A 62 8.74 -0.40 5.33
C LYS A 62 7.52 -0.39 6.27
N GLU A 63 7.64 0.25 7.43
CA GLU A 63 6.57 0.34 8.43
C GLU A 63 5.38 1.15 7.91
N LEU A 64 5.63 2.34 7.36
CA LEU A 64 4.58 3.20 6.80
C LEU A 64 3.94 2.59 5.55
N LEU A 65 4.69 1.86 4.73
CA LEU A 65 4.13 1.17 3.56
C LEU A 65 3.13 0.10 3.97
N GLN A 66 3.39 -0.61 5.08
CA GLN A 66 2.45 -1.59 5.61
C GLN A 66 1.16 -0.92 6.08
N GLN A 67 1.26 0.21 6.78
CA GLN A 67 0.09 0.99 7.23
C GLN A 67 -0.71 1.52 6.04
N TYR A 68 -0.03 2.13 5.07
CA TYR A 68 -0.63 2.63 3.83
C TYR A 68 -1.38 1.52 3.09
N THR A 69 -0.77 0.34 2.96
CA THR A 69 -1.40 -0.81 2.29
C THR A 69 -2.65 -1.29 3.04
N ASN A 70 -2.67 -1.20 4.37
CA ASN A 70 -3.84 -1.57 5.16
C ASN A 70 -4.98 -0.56 4.99
N VAL A 71 -4.69 0.74 5.04
CA VAL A 71 -5.67 1.81 4.80
C VAL A 71 -6.23 1.70 3.37
N TYR A 72 -5.36 1.48 2.38
CA TYR A 72 -5.77 1.24 0.99
C TYR A 72 -6.78 0.10 0.87
N LYS A 73 -6.50 -1.06 1.47
CA LYS A 73 -7.41 -2.21 1.44
C LYS A 73 -8.79 -1.90 2.04
N ILE A 74 -8.82 -1.16 3.14
CA ILE A 74 -10.09 -0.75 3.78
C ILE A 74 -10.87 0.19 2.86
N LEU A 75 -10.19 1.18 2.27
CA LEU A 75 -10.80 2.11 1.31
C LEU A 75 -11.31 1.36 0.05
N SER A 76 -10.52 0.45 -0.51
CA SER A 76 -10.94 -0.36 -1.67
C SER A 76 -12.18 -1.21 -1.36
N ALA A 77 -12.21 -1.87 -0.21
CA ALA A 77 -13.37 -2.65 0.21
C ALA A 77 -14.63 -1.78 0.39
N SER A 78 -14.47 -0.51 0.78
CA SER A 78 -15.60 0.42 0.92
C SER A 78 -16.16 0.93 -0.41
N VAL A 79 -15.36 0.95 -1.48
CA VAL A 79 -15.79 1.29 -2.85
C VAL A 79 -16.59 0.15 -3.48
N GLU A 80 -16.13 -1.09 -3.32
CA GLU A 80 -16.66 -2.23 -4.08
C GLU A 80 -18.08 -2.65 -3.63
N GLY A 81 -18.61 -2.05 -2.55
CA GLY A 81 -19.84 -2.52 -1.92
C GLY A 81 -19.68 -3.95 -1.39
N ASP A 82 -20.60 -4.42 -0.58
CA ASP A 82 -20.58 -5.78 -0.01
C ASP A 82 -20.94 -6.85 -1.08
N GLY A 83 -20.22 -6.83 -2.21
CA GLY A 83 -20.58 -7.44 -3.48
C GLY A 83 -19.49 -8.36 -4.04
N GLY A 84 -18.94 -9.22 -3.19
CA GLY A 84 -18.55 -10.61 -3.49
C GLY A 84 -17.74 -10.95 -4.76
N ARG A 85 -16.58 -11.56 -4.53
CA ARG A 85 -15.96 -12.59 -5.40
C ARG A 85 -15.56 -12.15 -6.82
N GLN A 86 -14.63 -11.21 -6.94
CA GLN A 86 -13.63 -11.37 -8.00
C GLN A 86 -12.30 -11.76 -7.38
N ASP A 87 -11.76 -12.88 -7.84
CA ASP A 87 -10.46 -13.37 -7.41
C ASP A 87 -9.42 -12.33 -7.82
N SER A 88 -8.64 -11.82 -6.87
CA SER A 88 -7.62 -10.81 -7.18
C SER A 88 -6.68 -11.36 -8.28
N PRO A 89 -6.21 -10.55 -9.24
CA PRO A 89 -5.31 -11.01 -10.30
C PRO A 89 -4.11 -11.83 -9.79
N LEU A 90 -3.61 -11.52 -8.58
CA LEU A 90 -2.53 -12.25 -7.94
C LEU A 90 -2.93 -13.66 -7.45
N ARG A 91 -4.16 -13.85 -6.95
CA ARG A 91 -4.68 -15.17 -6.55
C ARG A 91 -4.91 -16.06 -7.76
N THR A 92 -5.43 -15.51 -8.85
CA THR A 92 -5.55 -16.21 -10.13
C THR A 92 -4.20 -16.72 -10.61
N TYR A 93 -3.17 -15.86 -10.62
CA TYR A 93 -1.81 -16.22 -11.00
C TYR A 93 -1.21 -17.35 -10.13
N TYR A 94 -1.39 -17.29 -8.81
CA TYR A 94 -0.87 -18.32 -7.91
C TYR A 94 -1.59 -19.66 -8.09
N ARG A 95 -2.92 -19.67 -8.24
CA ARG A 95 -3.70 -20.89 -8.47
C ARG A 95 -3.25 -21.60 -9.74
N GLU A 96 -3.12 -20.87 -10.85
CA GLU A 96 -2.67 -21.44 -12.13
C GLU A 96 -1.28 -22.07 -12.04
N ARG A 97 -0.37 -21.51 -11.23
CA ARG A 97 0.95 -22.09 -11.01
C ARG A 97 0.91 -23.34 -10.14
N THR A 98 0.08 -23.36 -9.10
CA THR A 98 -0.06 -24.53 -8.22
C THR A 98 -0.70 -25.69 -8.96
N GLU A 99 -1.72 -25.44 -9.79
CA GLU A 99 -2.37 -26.46 -10.62
C GLU A 99 -1.40 -27.05 -11.66
N ARG A 100 -0.57 -26.22 -12.30
CA ARG A 100 0.49 -26.69 -13.21
C ARG A 100 1.58 -27.52 -12.52
N TRP A 101 1.86 -27.25 -11.24
CA TRP A 101 2.85 -27.99 -10.47
C TRP A 101 2.35 -29.36 -10.00
N ASN A 102 1.05 -29.49 -9.72
CA ASN A 102 0.43 -30.74 -9.27
C ASN A 102 -0.01 -31.66 -10.43
N ALA A 103 0.15 -31.20 -11.69
CA ALA A 103 -0.18 -31.94 -12.90
C ALA A 103 1.04 -32.61 -13.56
N ASN A 104 2.23 -32.48 -12.97
CA ASN A 104 3.47 -33.20 -13.30
C ASN A 104 3.86 -34.12 -12.13
#